data_AF-A0A0F9LVB6-F1
#
_entry.id   AF-A0A0F9LVB6-F1
#
_cell.length_a   1.000
_cell.length_b   1.000
_cell.length_c   1.000
_cell.angle_alpha   90.00
_cell.angle_beta   90.00
_cell.angle_gamma   90.00
#
_symmetry.space_group_name_H-M   'P 1'
#
loop_
_entity.id
_entity.type
_entity.pdbx_description
1 polymer ?
#
loop_
_entity_poly.entity_id
_entity_poly.type
_entity_poly.pdbx_seq_one_letter_code
_entity_poly.pdbx_strand_id
1 'polypeptide(L)'
;MKVQVDGVDLYELQPWEIKVLENELISETLEEDCKRRLHWVLNHKVKQCYNRLESQWIDKLRKDPEVTNIPLDEKEFSEMVMARPDYKNRSQREAEAED
;
A
#
# COMPACT_ATOMS: atom_id res chain seq x y z
N MET A 1 -0.21 1.74 23.17
CA MET A 1 -0.74 1.31 21.86
C MET A 1 0.20 0.25 21.29
N LYS A 2 -0.35 -0.81 20.67
CA LYS A 2 0.40 -1.86 19.97
C LYS A 2 0.01 -1.91 18.49
N VAL A 3 0.98 -2.07 17.60
CA VAL A 3 0.76 -2.32 16.16
C VAL A 3 1.07 -3.78 15.89
N GLN A 4 0.14 -4.52 15.29
CA GLN A 4 0.31 -5.93 14.95
C GLN A 4 0.14 -6.17 13.45
N VAL A 5 0.93 -7.09 12.90
CA VAL A 5 0.71 -7.71 11.57
C VAL A 5 0.76 -9.22 11.75
N ASP A 6 -0.28 -9.92 11.30
CA ASP A 6 -0.42 -11.38 11.44
C ASP A 6 -0.23 -11.88 12.89
N GLY A 7 -0.70 -11.11 13.86
CA GLY A 7 -0.59 -11.41 15.30
C GLY A 7 0.78 -11.14 15.92
N VAL A 8 1.74 -10.60 15.16
CA VAL A 8 3.07 -10.23 15.64
C VAL A 8 3.08 -8.76 16.05
N ASP A 9 3.42 -8.48 17.31
CA ASP A 9 3.67 -7.12 17.80
C ASP A 9 4.86 -6.53 17.02
N LEU A 10 4.58 -5.56 16.15
CA LEU A 10 5.60 -4.83 15.38
C LEU A 10 6.16 -3.64 16.15
N TYR A 11 5.33 -3.00 16.97
CA TYR A 11 5.71 -1.80 17.71
C TYR A 11 4.77 -1.56 18.89
N GLU A 12 5.33 -1.12 20.02
CA GLU A 12 4.59 -0.74 21.23
C GLU A 12 5.10 0.60 21.77
N LEU A 13 4.19 1.56 21.91
CA LEU A 13 4.48 2.84 22.58
C LEU A 13 4.74 2.60 24.07
N GLN A 14 5.90 3.05 24.52
CA GLN A 14 6.29 3.06 25.93
C GLN A 14 5.51 4.14 26.70
N PRO A 15 5.35 4.00 28.03
CA PRO A 15 4.57 4.96 28.83
C PRO A 15 5.03 6.42 28.70
N TRP A 16 6.34 6.65 28.59
CA TRP A 16 6.87 8.01 28.44
C TRP A 16 6.59 8.60 27.05
N GLU A 17 6.58 7.78 25.99
CA GLU A 17 6.23 8.23 24.63
C GLU A 17 4.76 8.66 24.57
N ILE A 18 3.88 7.94 25.27
CA ILE A 18 2.47 8.32 25.42
C ILE A 18 2.37 9.70 26.08
N LYS A 19 3.11 9.94 27.17
CA LYS A 19 3.12 11.26 27.85
C LYS A 19 3.64 12.38 26.98
N VAL A 20 4.65 12.13 26.15
CA VAL A 20 5.12 13.11 25.17
C VAL A 20 4.05 13.41 24.13
N LEU A 21 3.32 12.40 23.65
CA LEU A 21 2.24 12.60 22.68
C LEU A 21 1.05 13.35 23.28
N GLU A 22 0.68 13.06 24.54
CA GLU A 22 -0.38 13.77 25.27
C GLU A 22 -0.08 15.27 25.47
N ASN A 23 1.18 15.71 25.34
CA ASN A 23 1.55 17.13 25.36
C ASN A 23 1.02 17.89 24.12
N GLU A 24 0.94 17.22 22.97
CA GLU A 24 0.59 17.82 21.68
C GLU A 24 -0.78 17.37 21.16
N LEU A 25 -1.27 16.23 21.65
CA LEU A 25 -2.48 15.56 21.17
C LEU A 25 -3.50 15.42 22.29
N ILE A 26 -4.78 15.42 21.91
CA ILE A 26 -5.90 15.23 22.83
C ILE A 26 -5.86 13.80 23.36
N SER A 27 -5.72 13.66 24.69
CA SER A 27 -5.50 12.38 25.37
C SER A 27 -6.68 11.42 25.17
N GLU A 28 -7.91 11.94 25.18
CA GLU A 28 -9.15 11.19 25.02
C GLU A 28 -9.31 10.53 23.65
N THR A 29 -8.56 11.01 22.63
CA THR A 29 -8.61 10.49 21.25
C THR A 29 -7.26 9.99 20.77
N LEU A 30 -6.27 9.86 21.66
CA LEU A 30 -4.89 9.56 21.28
C LEU A 30 -4.79 8.21 20.56
N GLU A 31 -5.49 7.20 21.05
CA GLU A 31 -5.46 5.86 20.46
C GLU A 31 -6.06 5.86 19.05
N GLU A 32 -7.23 6.48 18.86
CA GLU A 32 -7.88 6.62 17.56
C GLU A 32 -7.04 7.46 16.60
N ASP A 33 -6.43 8.54 17.07
CA ASP A 33 -5.57 9.39 16.23
C ASP A 33 -4.32 8.63 15.76
N CYS A 34 -3.67 7.88 16.65
CA CYS A 34 -2.54 7.05 16.28
C CYS A 34 -2.93 5.92 15.30
N LYS A 35 -4.06 5.24 15.53
CA LYS A 35 -4.59 4.23 14.58
C LYS A 35 -4.88 4.84 13.22
N ARG A 36 -5.53 6.01 13.19
CA ARG A 36 -5.84 6.76 11.96
C ARG A 36 -4.57 7.12 11.19
N ARG A 37 -3.52 7.57 11.89
CA ARG A 37 -2.21 7.89 11.26
C ARG A 37 -1.54 6.65 10.67
N LEU A 38 -1.53 5.53 11.38
CA LEU A 38 -1.00 4.27 10.86
C LEU A 38 -1.75 3.80 9.62
N HIS A 39 -3.08 3.84 9.67
CA HIS A 39 -3.93 3.52 8.52
C HIS A 39 -3.64 4.44 7.34
N TRP A 40 -3.49 5.74 7.59
CA TRP A 40 -3.13 6.72 6.55
C TRP A 40 -1.78 6.40 5.90
N VAL A 41 -0.74 6.08 6.68
CA VAL A 41 0.60 5.75 6.16
C VAL A 41 0.52 4.55 5.19
N LEU A 42 -0.17 3.49 5.59
CA LEU A 42 -0.31 2.28 4.76
C LEU A 42 -1.16 2.54 3.51
N ASN A 43 -2.33 3.17 3.65
CA ASN A 43 -3.18 3.48 2.50
C ASN A 43 -2.48 4.42 1.51
N HIS A 44 -1.76 5.41 2.01
CA HIS A 44 -1.00 6.32 1.16
C HIS A 44 0.07 5.56 0.37
N LYS A 45 0.78 4.62 1.00
CA LYS A 45 1.75 3.77 0.31
C LYS A 45 1.08 2.90 -0.76
N VAL A 46 -0.06 2.27 -0.45
CA VAL A 46 -0.83 1.46 -1.40
C VAL A 46 -1.24 2.32 -2.59
N LYS A 47 -1.81 3.50 -2.35
CA LYS A 47 -2.24 4.41 -3.43
C LYS A 47 -1.08 4.84 -4.33
N GLN A 48 0.07 5.18 -3.73
CA GLN A 48 1.28 5.47 -4.51
C GLN A 48 1.74 4.28 -5.35
N CYS A 49 1.69 3.07 -4.81
CA CYS A 49 2.05 1.85 -5.54
C CYS A 49 1.05 1.57 -6.68
N TYR A 50 -0.25 1.74 -6.43
CA TYR A 50 -1.29 1.60 -7.44
C TYR A 50 -1.09 2.60 -8.58
N ASN A 51 -0.90 3.89 -8.29
CA ASN A 51 -0.71 4.90 -9.34
C ASN A 51 0.50 4.58 -10.24
N ARG A 52 1.57 4.00 -9.67
CA ARG A 52 2.72 3.52 -10.45
C ARG A 52 2.38 2.28 -11.28
N LEU A 53 1.62 1.34 -10.72
CA LEU A 53 1.15 0.16 -11.44
C LEU A 53 0.29 0.57 -12.64
N GLU A 54 -0.71 1.42 -12.40
CA GLU A 54 -1.62 1.93 -13.42
C GLU A 54 -0.86 2.65 -14.54
N SER A 55 0.01 3.60 -14.19
CA SER A 55 0.81 4.31 -15.19
C SER A 55 1.70 3.39 -16.03
N GLN A 56 2.23 2.30 -15.47
CA GLN A 56 3.07 1.35 -16.20
C GLN A 56 2.27 0.43 -17.13
N TRP A 57 1.04 0.09 -16.75
CA TRP A 57 0.25 -0.93 -17.43
C TRP A 57 -0.80 -0.37 -18.36
N ILE A 58 -1.33 0.83 -18.11
CA ILE A 58 -2.41 1.39 -18.92
C ILE A 58 -2.02 1.47 -20.40
N ASP A 59 -0.81 1.88 -20.71
CA ASP A 59 -0.32 1.99 -22.09
C ASP A 59 -0.02 0.63 -22.72
N LYS A 60 0.39 -0.36 -21.92
CA LYS A 60 0.60 -1.74 -22.39
C LYS A 60 -0.73 -2.38 -22.76
N LEU A 61 -1.71 -2.25 -21.87
CA LEU A 61 -3.06 -2.78 -22.05
C LEU A 61 -3.76 -2.14 -23.25
N ARG A 62 -3.63 -0.81 -23.43
CA ARG A 62 -4.22 -0.11 -24.60
C ARG A 62 -3.63 -0.51 -25.94
N LYS A 63 -2.39 -1.01 -25.96
CA LYS A 63 -1.72 -1.47 -27.18
C LYS A 63 -1.93 -2.96 -27.44
N ASP A 64 -2.50 -3.68 -26.48
CA ASP A 64 -2.75 -5.11 -26.59
C ASP A 64 -4.06 -5.34 -27.36
N PRO A 65 -4.02 -5.97 -28.55
CA PRO A 65 -5.21 -6.20 -29.36
C PRO A 65 -6.20 -7.18 -28.73
N GLU A 66 -5.79 -8.00 -27.75
CA GLU A 66 -6.66 -8.93 -27.04
C GLU A 66 -7.47 -8.24 -25.92
N VAL A 67 -7.06 -7.03 -25.52
CA VAL A 67 -7.73 -6.26 -24.47
C VAL A 67 -8.82 -5.38 -25.10
N THR A 68 -10.08 -5.70 -24.79
CA THR A 68 -11.24 -4.94 -25.29
C THR A 68 -11.76 -3.90 -24.30
N ASN A 69 -11.56 -4.12 -23.00
CA ASN A 69 -12.00 -3.24 -21.93
C ASN A 69 -10.95 -3.16 -20.81
N ILE A 70 -10.81 -1.99 -20.19
CA ILE A 70 -9.94 -1.76 -19.03
C ILE A 70 -10.84 -1.31 -17.86
N PRO A 71 -10.85 -2.03 -16.72
CA PRO A 71 -11.64 -1.64 -15.56
C PRO A 71 -11.25 -0.27 -15.00
N LEU A 72 -12.23 0.46 -14.49
CA LEU A 72 -12.01 1.72 -13.76
C LEU A 72 -11.85 1.50 -12.25
N ASP A 73 -12.34 0.38 -11.73
CA ASP A 73 -12.14 0.01 -10.33
C ASP A 73 -10.69 -0.42 -10.09
N GLU A 74 -10.07 0.12 -9.04
CA GLU A 74 -8.64 -0.08 -8.77
C GLU A 74 -8.30 -1.55 -8.47
N LYS A 75 -9.22 -2.27 -7.81
CA LYS A 75 -9.04 -3.67 -7.47
C LYS A 75 -9.14 -4.51 -8.74
N GLU A 76 -10.20 -4.33 -9.53
CA GLU A 76 -10.39 -5.05 -10.79
C GLU A 76 -9.24 -4.80 -11.78
N PHE A 77 -8.78 -3.55 -11.89
CA PHE A 77 -7.61 -3.19 -12.69
C PHE A 77 -6.35 -3.93 -12.20
N SER A 78 -6.11 -3.94 -10.89
CA SER A 78 -4.95 -4.61 -10.30
C SER A 78 -4.99 -6.13 -10.52
N GLU A 79 -6.15 -6.76 -10.33
CA GLU A 79 -6.36 -8.19 -10.58
C GLU A 79 -6.14 -8.54 -12.06
N MET A 80 -6.66 -7.73 -12.99
CA MET A 80 -6.42 -7.90 -14.42
C MET A 80 -4.93 -7.84 -14.76
N VAL A 81 -4.20 -6.87 -14.20
CA VAL A 81 -2.76 -6.73 -14.42
C VAL A 81 -1.98 -7.92 -13.84
N MET A 82 -2.29 -8.34 -12.61
CA MET A 82 -1.58 -9.44 -11.94
C MET A 82 -1.87 -10.81 -12.56
N ALA A 83 -3.02 -10.97 -13.24
CA ALA A 83 -3.35 -12.18 -13.97
C ALA A 83 -2.59 -12.34 -15.30
N ARG A 84 -1.92 -11.28 -15.78
CA ARG A 84 -1.20 -11.34 -17.05
C ARG A 84 0.06 -12.22 -16.96
N PRO A 85 0.36 -13.00 -18.00
CA PRO A 85 1.53 -13.88 -18.02
C PRO A 85 2.86 -13.11 -18.02
N ASP A 86 2.87 -11.85 -18.52
CA ASP A 86 4.04 -10.98 -18.54
C ASP A 86 4.18 -10.11 -17.27
N TYR A 87 3.28 -10.26 -16.29
CA TYR A 87 3.39 -9.56 -15.03
C TYR A 87 4.55 -10.07 -14.19
N LYS A 88 5.31 -9.13 -13.64
CA LYS A 88 6.44 -9.40 -12.75
C LYS A 88 6.34 -8.48 -11.54
N ASN A 89 6.49 -9.04 -10.35
CA ASN A 89 6.60 -8.26 -9.12
C ASN A 89 7.95 -7.51 -9.06
N ARG A 90 8.17 -6.68 -8.04
CA ARG A 90 9.39 -5.84 -7.95
C ARG A 90 10.67 -6.67 -7.96
N SER A 91 10.71 -7.73 -7.15
CA SER A 91 11.88 -8.60 -7.04
C SER A 91 12.20 -9.32 -8.34
N GLN A 92 11.18 -9.81 -9.06
CA GLN A 92 11.36 -10.43 -10.37
C GLN A 92 11.94 -9.45 -11.40
N ARG A 93 11.48 -8.19 -11.40
CA ARG A 93 12.02 -7.15 -12.29
C ARG A 93 13.44 -6.74 -11.96
N GLU A 94 13.81 -6.76 -10.67
CA GLU A 94 15.17 -6.46 -10.23
C GLU A 94 16.13 -7.58 -10.60
N ALA A 95 15.74 -8.85 -10.39
CA ALA A 95 16.55 -10.00 -10.80
C ALA A 95 16.86 -9.99 -12.30
N GLU A 96 15.89 -9.63 -13.14
CA GLU A 96 16.10 -9.55 -14.60
C GLU A 96 16.91 -8.34 -15.08
N ALA A 97 17.05 -7.30 -14.25
CA ALA A 97 17.83 -6.12 -14.60
C ALA A 97 19.31 -6.26 -14.23
N GLU A 98 19.64 -7.25 -13.41
CA GLU A 98 21.01 -7.56 -12.97
C GLU A 98 21.71 -8.60 -13.88
N ASP A 99 20.95 -9.28 -14.75
CA ASP A 99 21.44 -10.19 -15.81
C ASP A 99 21.75 -9.45 -17.13
#